data_AF-A0A950TRG6-F1
#
_entry.id   AF-A0A950TRG6-F1
#
_cell.length_a   1.000
_cell.length_b   1.000
_cell.length_c   1.000
_cell.angle_alpha   90.00
_cell.angle_beta   90.00
_cell.angle_gamma   90.00
#
_symmetry.space_group_name_H-M   'P 1'
#
loop_
_entity.id
_entity.type
_entity.pdbx_description
1 polymer ?
#
loop_
_entity_poly.entity_id
_entity_poly.type
_entity_poly.pdbx_seq_one_letter_code
_entity_poly.pdbx_strand_id
1 'polypeptide(L)'
;GEFMGYYVPVGDNHVFEVSAVTARRGALFHGLICGSPEDLRLLEVAVATRTYQALLAASLEGIIDVACVPFTMSTVVKINQQYEGHARQVLLTAIGANHDWNKTVIVVDEDVDINDFNDVWWAYLTRGRADTRAMVLPEVPGFYRDPHRDYWGRLGIDATAPFGRKQEFVRKRIPGADAIDLRDYLTRPSS
;
A
#
# COMPACT_ATOMS: atom_id res chain seq x y z
N GLY A 1 14.05 12.83 -13.41
CA GLY A 1 13.12 12.79 -12.27
C GLY A 1 13.10 11.37 -11.77
N GLU A 2 12.81 11.19 -10.49
CA GLU A 2 12.75 9.90 -9.81
C GLU A 2 11.30 9.59 -9.39
N PHE A 3 11.01 8.35 -8.99
CA PHE A 3 9.66 7.89 -8.64
C PHE A 3 8.97 8.68 -7.51
N MET A 4 9.74 9.37 -6.66
CA MET A 4 9.21 10.27 -5.62
C MET A 4 8.71 11.62 -6.17
N GLY A 5 8.84 11.87 -7.48
CA GLY A 5 8.41 13.11 -8.13
C GLY A 5 9.46 14.24 -8.12
N TYR A 6 10.66 13.99 -7.60
CA TYR A 6 11.73 14.98 -7.51
C TYR A 6 12.80 14.80 -8.60
N TYR A 7 13.52 15.88 -8.89
CA TYR A 7 14.80 15.77 -9.58
C TYR A 7 15.88 15.31 -8.61
N VAL A 8 16.81 14.53 -9.14
CA VAL A 8 17.98 14.08 -8.39
C VAL A 8 19.23 14.81 -8.90
N PRO A 9 20.17 15.17 -8.02
CA PRO A 9 21.43 15.78 -8.46
C PRO A 9 22.18 14.89 -9.44
N VAL A 10 22.86 15.53 -10.40
CA VAL A 10 23.86 14.85 -11.22
C VAL A 10 25.01 14.40 -10.31
N GLY A 11 25.47 13.17 -10.51
CA GLY A 11 26.62 12.63 -9.80
C GLY A 11 27.42 11.70 -10.69
N ASP A 12 28.60 11.32 -10.23
CA ASP A 12 29.44 10.35 -10.91
C ASP A 12 28.73 8.98 -10.91
N ASN A 13 28.57 8.41 -12.09
CA ASN A 13 27.91 7.13 -12.30
C ASN A 13 28.78 6.23 -13.18
N HIS A 14 28.52 4.94 -13.15
CA HIS A 14 29.16 3.99 -14.06
C HIS A 14 28.81 4.31 -15.52
N VAL A 15 29.78 4.09 -16.41
CA VAL A 15 29.61 4.25 -17.86
C VAL A 15 29.38 2.88 -18.49
N PHE A 16 28.30 2.75 -19.25
CA PHE A 16 28.04 1.58 -20.08
C PHE A 16 28.48 1.86 -21.52
N GLU A 17 29.47 1.12 -22.02
CA GLU A 17 29.95 1.21 -23.40
C GLU A 17 29.21 0.20 -24.29
N VAL A 18 28.50 0.70 -25.31
CA VAL A 18 27.71 -0.13 -26.24
C VAL A 18 28.62 -0.66 -27.35
N SER A 19 28.81 -1.98 -27.40
CA SER A 19 29.61 -2.64 -28.44
C SER A 19 28.81 -3.03 -29.69
N ALA A 20 27.53 -3.38 -29.52
CA ALA A 20 26.60 -3.71 -30.61
C ALA A 20 25.14 -3.53 -30.19
N VAL A 21 24.25 -3.30 -31.17
CA VAL A 21 22.80 -3.24 -30.98
C VAL A 21 22.14 -4.17 -32.01
N THR A 22 21.21 -5.02 -31.57
CA THR A 22 20.41 -5.89 -32.44
C THR A 22 18.93 -5.61 -32.25
N ALA A 23 18.14 -5.70 -33.32
CA ALA A 23 16.71 -5.48 -33.28
C ALA A 23 16.00 -6.27 -34.38
N ARG A 24 14.73 -6.65 -34.14
CA ARG A 24 13.87 -7.24 -35.18
C ARG A 24 13.47 -6.19 -36.23
N ARG A 25 13.11 -6.63 -37.43
CA ARG A 25 12.48 -5.74 -38.43
C ARG A 25 11.16 -5.20 -37.87
N GLY A 26 10.96 -3.88 -37.94
CA GLY A 26 9.77 -3.24 -37.37
C GLY A 26 9.74 -3.25 -35.83
N ALA A 27 10.91 -3.20 -35.17
CA ALA A 27 10.98 -3.07 -33.73
C ALA A 27 10.29 -1.79 -33.22
N LEU A 28 9.70 -1.89 -32.03
CA LEU A 28 9.14 -0.76 -31.30
C LEU A 28 10.01 -0.51 -30.07
N PHE A 29 10.28 0.76 -29.79
CA PHE A 29 10.94 1.16 -28.55
C PHE A 29 9.87 1.27 -27.46
N HIS A 30 10.01 0.46 -26.40
CA HIS A 30 9.19 0.58 -25.20
C HIS A 30 10.00 1.29 -24.13
N GLY A 31 9.45 2.37 -23.60
CA GLY A 31 10.01 3.13 -22.50
C GLY A 31 8.94 3.40 -21.46
N LEU A 32 9.38 3.57 -20.22
CA LEU A 32 8.52 3.90 -19.09
C LEU A 32 8.69 5.39 -18.75
N ILE A 33 7.59 6.05 -18.42
CA ILE A 33 7.63 7.39 -17.85
C ILE A 33 7.87 7.23 -16.34
N CYS A 34 8.97 7.79 -15.84
CA CYS A 34 9.29 7.70 -14.42
C CYS A 34 8.18 8.33 -13.55
N GLY A 35 7.79 7.64 -12.48
CA GLY A 35 6.70 8.02 -11.58
C GLY A 35 5.30 7.85 -12.17
N SER A 36 5.17 7.36 -13.41
CA SER A 36 3.87 7.03 -13.98
C SER A 36 3.26 5.80 -13.31
N PRO A 37 1.95 5.54 -13.47
CA PRO A 37 1.35 4.31 -12.99
C PRO A 37 2.03 3.05 -13.51
N GLU A 38 2.55 3.03 -14.74
CA GLU A 38 3.26 1.85 -15.29
C GLU A 38 4.58 1.58 -14.55
N ASP A 39 5.29 2.65 -14.13
CA ASP A 39 6.52 2.55 -13.33
C ASP A 39 6.22 2.13 -11.88
N LEU A 40 5.26 2.80 -11.23
CA LEU A 40 4.96 2.59 -9.81
C LEU A 40 4.26 1.26 -9.54
N ARG A 41 3.33 0.82 -10.39
CA ARG A 41 2.53 -0.40 -10.14
C ARG A 41 3.40 -1.65 -10.05
N LEU A 42 4.46 -1.73 -10.84
CA LEU A 42 5.42 -2.84 -10.79
C LEU A 42 6.15 -2.89 -9.44
N LEU A 43 6.55 -1.72 -8.92
CA LEU A 43 7.18 -1.59 -7.61
C LEU A 43 6.19 -1.92 -6.48
N GLU A 44 4.96 -1.41 -6.56
CA GLU A 44 3.90 -1.66 -5.58
C GLU A 44 3.59 -3.15 -5.43
N VAL A 45 3.45 -3.87 -6.55
CA VAL A 45 3.22 -5.33 -6.53
C VAL A 45 4.40 -6.05 -5.87
N ALA A 46 5.63 -5.66 -6.16
CA ALA A 46 6.82 -6.28 -5.55
C ALA A 46 6.89 -6.02 -4.04
N VAL A 47 6.63 -4.79 -3.59
CA VAL A 47 6.63 -4.41 -2.17
C VAL A 47 5.51 -5.12 -1.40
N ALA A 48 4.29 -5.13 -1.96
CA ALA A 48 3.15 -5.82 -1.38
C ALA A 48 3.40 -7.33 -1.25
N THR A 49 3.92 -7.96 -2.31
CA THR A 49 4.24 -9.39 -2.33
C THR A 49 5.27 -9.75 -1.27
N ARG A 50 6.36 -8.98 -1.17
CA ARG A 50 7.40 -9.21 -0.15
C ARG A 50 6.84 -9.08 1.26
N THR A 51 5.98 -8.09 1.49
CA THR A 51 5.32 -7.90 2.79
C THR A 51 4.39 -9.05 3.12
N TYR A 52 3.57 -9.48 2.16
CA TYR A 52 2.68 -10.63 2.31
C TYR A 52 3.45 -11.92 2.65
N GLN A 53 4.53 -12.21 1.92
CA GLN A 53 5.39 -13.36 2.19
C GLN A 53 6.02 -13.32 3.58
N ALA A 54 6.45 -12.14 4.06
CA ALA A 54 7.02 -12.00 5.40
C ALA A 54 5.98 -12.24 6.50
N LEU A 55 4.73 -11.79 6.31
CA LEU A 55 3.64 -12.06 7.25
C LEU A 55 3.33 -13.57 7.34
N LEU A 56 3.30 -14.27 6.20
CA LEU A 56 3.13 -15.71 6.16
C LEU A 56 4.31 -16.46 6.80
N ALA A 57 5.55 -16.02 6.54
CA ALA A 57 6.75 -16.61 7.13
C ALA A 57 6.81 -16.42 8.65
N ALA A 58 6.17 -15.38 9.18
CA ALA A 58 5.99 -15.16 10.61
C ALA A 58 4.82 -15.98 11.22
N SER A 59 4.20 -16.86 10.45
CA SER A 59 3.04 -17.68 10.86
C SER A 59 1.85 -16.85 11.35
N LEU A 60 1.67 -15.63 10.80
CA LEU A 60 0.49 -14.82 11.09
C LEU A 60 -0.68 -15.29 10.22
N GLU A 61 -1.73 -15.78 10.87
CA GLU A 61 -2.96 -16.22 10.22
C GLU A 61 -3.89 -15.04 9.90
N GLY A 62 -4.91 -15.27 9.07
CA GLY A 62 -5.94 -14.27 8.80
C GLY A 62 -5.49 -13.10 7.93
N ILE A 63 -4.32 -13.16 7.28
CA ILE A 63 -3.91 -12.18 6.26
C ILE A 63 -4.69 -12.45 4.97
N ILE A 64 -5.48 -11.47 4.54
CA ILE A 64 -6.36 -11.60 3.37
C ILE A 64 -5.68 -11.05 2.13
N ASP A 65 -5.13 -9.84 2.22
CA ASP A 65 -4.59 -9.12 1.07
C ASP A 65 -3.61 -8.03 1.52
N VAL A 66 -2.70 -7.64 0.63
CA VAL A 66 -1.73 -6.57 0.84
C VAL A 66 -1.62 -5.73 -0.42
N ALA A 67 -1.72 -4.42 -0.28
CA ALA A 67 -1.55 -3.48 -1.39
C ALA A 67 -0.70 -2.29 -0.96
N CYS A 68 -0.12 -1.58 -1.92
CA CYS A 68 0.51 -0.29 -1.69
C CYS A 68 -0.41 0.82 -2.18
N VAL A 69 -0.91 1.66 -1.27
CA VAL A 69 -1.88 2.74 -1.53
C VAL A 69 -1.68 3.84 -0.49
N PRO A 70 -1.64 5.14 -0.88
CA PRO A 70 -1.79 5.66 -2.23
C PRO A 70 -0.49 5.65 -3.05
N PHE A 71 0.61 5.15 -2.46
CA PHE A 71 1.95 5.22 -3.03
C PHE A 71 2.78 4.01 -2.58
N THR A 72 3.83 3.65 -3.33
CA THR A 72 4.72 2.51 -3.07
C THR A 72 5.27 2.44 -1.63
N MET A 73 5.38 3.58 -0.94
CA MET A 73 5.88 3.62 0.44
C MET A 73 4.81 3.52 1.54
N SER A 74 3.55 3.32 1.17
CA SER A 74 2.41 3.15 2.07
C SER A 74 1.77 1.80 1.81
N THR A 75 1.89 0.87 2.76
CA THR A 75 1.42 -0.50 2.61
C THR A 75 0.19 -0.73 3.48
N VAL A 76 -0.87 -1.25 2.89
CA VAL A 76 -2.12 -1.57 3.57
C VAL A 76 -2.26 -3.08 3.63
N VAL A 77 -2.48 -3.62 4.83
CA VAL A 77 -2.68 -5.05 5.08
C VAL A 77 -4.13 -5.28 5.51
N LYS A 78 -4.87 -6.04 4.72
CA LYS A 78 -6.23 -6.47 5.04
C LYS A 78 -6.18 -7.76 5.84
N ILE A 79 -6.84 -7.79 6.99
CA ILE A 79 -6.87 -8.96 7.86
C ILE A 79 -8.29 -9.35 8.27
N ASN A 80 -8.48 -10.63 8.54
CA ASN A 80 -9.50 -11.10 9.47
C ASN A 80 -8.84 -11.21 10.85
N GLN A 81 -9.24 -10.36 11.81
CA GLN A 81 -8.67 -10.39 13.15
C GLN A 81 -8.89 -11.75 13.83
N GLN A 82 -7.80 -12.35 14.36
CA GLN A 82 -7.86 -13.65 15.05
C GLN A 82 -7.86 -13.52 16.57
N TYR A 83 -7.18 -12.50 17.11
CA TYR A 83 -7.02 -12.28 18.55
C TYR A 83 -6.77 -10.80 18.86
N GLU A 84 -6.93 -10.42 20.13
CA GLU A 84 -6.63 -9.07 20.60
C GLU A 84 -5.13 -8.74 20.41
N GLY A 85 -4.84 -7.61 19.75
CA GLY A 85 -3.46 -7.22 19.42
C GLY A 85 -2.91 -7.83 18.12
N HIS A 86 -3.72 -8.60 17.37
CA HIS A 86 -3.31 -9.16 16.07
C HIS A 86 -2.79 -8.10 15.09
N ALA A 87 -3.52 -6.99 14.93
CA ALA A 87 -3.12 -5.89 14.05
C ALA A 87 -1.74 -5.31 14.44
N ARG A 88 -1.41 -5.27 15.74
CA ARG A 88 -0.11 -4.79 16.22
C ARG A 88 1.04 -5.71 15.82
N GLN A 89 0.85 -7.03 15.84
CA GLN A 89 1.86 -7.98 15.35
C GLN A 89 2.05 -7.84 13.84
N VAL A 90 0.94 -7.73 13.10
CA VAL A 90 0.96 -7.49 11.64
C VAL A 90 1.74 -6.22 11.30
N LEU A 91 1.46 -5.11 12.00
CA LEU A 91 2.17 -3.85 11.80
C LEU A 91 3.68 -3.99 11.98
N LEU A 92 4.12 -4.57 13.10
CA LEU A 92 5.55 -4.73 13.39
C LEU A 92 6.26 -5.63 12.37
N THR A 93 5.63 -6.76 12.01
CA THR A 93 6.18 -7.69 11.02
C THR A 93 6.25 -7.05 9.64
N ALA A 94 5.19 -6.37 9.20
CA ALA A 94 5.16 -5.71 7.90
C ALA A 94 6.17 -4.56 7.81
N ILE A 95 6.31 -3.72 8.85
CA ILE A 95 7.34 -2.68 8.91
C ILE A 95 8.74 -3.31 8.82
N GLY A 96 8.95 -4.46 9.48
CA GLY A 96 10.21 -5.20 9.45
C GLY A 96 10.50 -5.91 8.11
N ALA A 97 9.49 -6.19 7.29
CA ALA A 97 9.63 -6.99 6.08
C ALA A 97 10.44 -6.29 4.97
N ASN A 98 10.33 -4.95 4.89
CA ASN A 98 10.91 -4.18 3.81
C ASN A 98 11.25 -2.76 4.25
N HIS A 99 12.41 -2.61 4.91
CA HIS A 99 12.83 -1.35 5.51
C HIS A 99 12.96 -0.20 4.50
N ASP A 100 13.33 -0.46 3.25
CA ASP A 100 13.51 0.61 2.26
C ASP A 100 12.19 1.25 1.81
N TRP A 101 11.09 0.49 1.87
CA TRP A 101 9.82 0.87 1.23
C TRP A 101 8.68 1.08 2.21
N ASN A 102 8.51 0.20 3.22
CA ASN A 102 7.39 0.28 4.15
C ASN A 102 7.58 1.44 5.15
N LYS A 103 7.39 2.69 4.71
CA LYS A 103 7.45 3.89 5.55
C LYS A 103 6.21 4.02 6.42
N THR A 104 5.04 3.74 5.82
CA THR A 104 3.77 3.63 6.54
C THR A 104 3.18 2.25 6.32
N VAL A 105 2.68 1.62 7.37
CA VAL A 105 1.87 0.41 7.30
C VAL A 105 0.52 0.66 7.97
N ILE A 106 -0.57 0.29 7.30
CA ILE A 106 -1.93 0.42 7.81
C ILE A 106 -2.58 -0.96 7.82
N VAL A 107 -3.21 -1.36 8.92
CA VAL A 107 -3.94 -2.63 9.01
C VAL A 107 -5.44 -2.36 9.08
N VAL A 108 -6.22 -3.03 8.24
CA VAL A 108 -7.68 -2.85 8.12
C VAL A 108 -8.41 -4.19 8.18
N ASP A 109 -9.71 -4.16 8.49
CA ASP A 109 -10.58 -5.35 8.43
C ASP A 109 -10.98 -5.70 6.99
N GLU A 110 -11.58 -6.88 6.80
CA GLU A 110 -11.93 -7.43 5.49
C GLU A 110 -12.97 -6.64 4.69
N ASP A 111 -13.77 -5.81 5.36
CA ASP A 111 -14.85 -5.03 4.76
C ASP A 111 -14.37 -3.70 4.15
N VAL A 112 -13.09 -3.39 4.26
CA VAL A 112 -12.45 -2.18 3.72
C VAL A 112 -11.86 -2.48 2.34
N ASP A 113 -12.14 -1.63 1.35
CA ASP A 113 -11.43 -1.69 0.08
C ASP A 113 -10.02 -1.09 0.24
N ILE A 114 -8.99 -1.94 0.15
CA ILE A 114 -7.60 -1.49 0.32
C ILE A 114 -7.06 -0.76 -0.90
N ASN A 115 -7.76 -0.81 -2.04
CA ASN A 115 -7.37 -0.09 -3.26
C ASN A 115 -7.88 1.36 -3.26
N ASP A 116 -8.80 1.72 -2.36
CA ASP A 116 -9.29 3.09 -2.15
C ASP A 116 -8.75 3.64 -0.83
N PHE A 117 -7.83 4.60 -0.92
CA PHE A 117 -7.27 5.23 0.28
C PHE A 117 -8.32 5.97 1.11
N ASN A 118 -9.40 6.48 0.50
CA ASN A 118 -10.46 7.11 1.27
C ASN A 118 -11.17 6.10 2.17
N ASP A 119 -11.34 4.87 1.70
CA ASP A 119 -11.97 3.80 2.47
C ASP A 119 -11.06 3.28 3.59
N VAL A 120 -9.75 3.17 3.31
CA VAL A 120 -8.71 2.89 4.31
C VAL A 120 -8.68 3.97 5.39
N TRP A 121 -8.69 5.23 4.99
CA TRP A 121 -8.64 6.35 5.92
C TRP A 121 -9.94 6.48 6.73
N TRP A 122 -11.09 6.23 6.11
CA TRP A 122 -12.38 6.13 6.80
C TRP A 122 -12.34 5.09 7.93
N ALA A 123 -11.73 3.93 7.68
CA ALA A 123 -11.62 2.88 8.69
C ALA A 123 -10.82 3.38 9.90
N TYR A 124 -9.69 4.06 9.67
CA TYR A 124 -8.92 4.66 10.76
C TYR A 124 -9.75 5.70 11.51
N LEU A 125 -10.44 6.61 10.82
CA LEU A 125 -11.18 7.70 11.45
C LEU A 125 -12.36 7.22 12.32
N THR A 126 -12.99 6.10 11.98
CA THR A 126 -14.27 5.70 12.59
C THR A 126 -14.19 4.54 13.58
N ARG A 127 -13.06 3.81 13.63
CA ARG A 127 -12.95 2.56 14.41
C ARG A 127 -12.26 2.68 15.77
N GLY A 128 -12.11 3.90 16.28
CA GLY A 128 -11.65 4.11 17.66
C GLY A 128 -10.95 5.44 17.86
N ARG A 129 -10.14 5.54 18.91
CA ARG A 129 -9.38 6.75 19.21
C ARG A 129 -8.04 6.77 18.48
N ALA A 130 -7.62 7.94 17.98
CA ALA A 130 -6.40 8.06 17.18
C ALA A 130 -5.12 7.82 18.01
N ASP A 131 -5.11 8.24 19.27
CA ASP A 131 -3.97 8.19 20.20
C ASP A 131 -3.55 6.77 20.61
N THR A 132 -4.45 5.80 20.50
CA THR A 132 -4.19 4.41 20.90
C THR A 132 -3.94 3.48 19.72
N ARG A 133 -4.03 3.99 18.48
CA ARG A 133 -4.04 3.20 17.25
C ARG A 133 -3.01 3.65 16.22
N ALA A 134 -2.16 4.61 16.58
CA ALA A 134 -0.99 4.97 15.80
C ALA A 134 0.27 4.63 16.61
N MET A 135 1.27 4.05 15.94
CA MET A 135 2.61 3.86 16.49
C MET A 135 3.62 4.58 15.62
N VAL A 136 4.54 5.30 16.26
CA VAL A 136 5.69 5.90 15.60
C VAL A 136 6.93 5.15 16.06
N LEU A 137 7.70 4.61 15.12
CA LEU A 137 9.01 4.01 15.39
C LEU A 137 10.07 5.01 14.92
N PRO A 138 10.71 5.75 15.84
CA PRO A 138 11.71 6.75 15.47
C PRO A 138 13.01 6.08 15.00
N GLU A 139 13.83 6.84 14.27
CA GLU A 139 15.21 6.46 13.94
C GLU A 139 15.38 5.14 13.16
N VAL A 140 14.35 4.67 12.45
CA VAL A 140 14.47 3.51 11.55
C VAL A 140 14.94 3.99 10.16
N PRO A 141 16.11 3.55 9.64
CA PRO A 141 16.61 3.96 8.34
C PRO A 141 15.67 3.56 7.20
N GLY A 142 15.33 4.50 6.32
CA GLY A 142 14.43 4.29 5.17
C GLY A 142 15.15 4.17 3.83
N PHE A 143 14.51 4.71 2.78
CA PHE A 143 15.05 4.71 1.42
C PHE A 143 16.49 5.22 1.39
N TYR A 144 17.38 4.43 0.77
CA TYR A 144 18.84 4.60 0.86
C TYR A 144 19.38 5.96 0.37
N ARG A 145 18.63 6.68 -0.47
CA ARG A 145 19.03 7.97 -1.03
C ARG A 145 18.60 9.13 -0.14
N ASP A 146 19.11 9.13 1.09
CA ASP A 146 18.68 10.04 2.17
C ASP A 146 19.86 10.55 3.03
N PRO A 147 20.68 11.49 2.52
CA PRO A 147 21.86 11.97 3.24
C PRO A 147 21.52 12.74 4.53
N HIS A 148 20.29 13.25 4.65
CA HIS A 148 19.84 14.08 5.77
C HIS A 148 18.90 13.35 6.73
N ARG A 149 18.58 12.07 6.46
CA ARG A 149 17.66 11.24 7.26
C ARG A 149 16.20 11.73 7.22
N ASP A 150 15.81 12.43 6.16
CA ASP A 150 14.46 12.99 5.96
C ASP A 150 13.37 11.91 5.81
N TYR A 151 13.76 10.69 5.40
CA TYR A 151 12.88 9.54 5.21
C TYR A 151 13.01 8.50 6.33
N TRP A 152 13.71 8.82 7.43
CA TRP A 152 13.79 7.95 8.60
C TRP A 152 12.50 7.94 9.41
N GLY A 153 12.36 6.90 10.24
CA GLY A 153 11.19 6.68 11.08
C GLY A 153 10.03 6.01 10.36
N ARG A 154 9.13 5.37 11.11
CA ARG A 154 7.98 4.61 10.59
C ARG A 154 6.69 4.95 11.29
N LEU A 155 5.60 4.83 10.54
CA LEU A 155 4.24 5.00 11.04
C LEU A 155 3.46 3.71 10.85
N GLY A 156 3.01 3.11 11.94
CA GLY A 156 2.04 2.02 11.93
C GLY A 156 0.66 2.54 12.34
N ILE A 157 -0.38 2.16 11.60
CA ILE A 157 -1.77 2.57 11.87
C ILE A 157 -2.65 1.34 11.99
N ASP A 158 -3.30 1.19 13.13
CA ASP A 158 -4.36 0.22 13.35
C ASP A 158 -5.71 0.85 13.01
N ALA A 159 -6.20 0.54 11.81
CA ALA A 159 -7.50 0.95 11.31
C ALA A 159 -8.56 -0.15 11.47
N THR A 160 -8.29 -1.17 12.29
CA THR A 160 -9.24 -2.26 12.54
C THR A 160 -10.28 -1.88 13.60
N ALA A 161 -11.43 -2.56 13.57
CA ALA A 161 -12.43 -2.45 14.62
C ALA A 161 -11.87 -3.01 15.93
N PRO A 162 -12.31 -2.49 17.10
CA PRO A 162 -11.92 -3.07 18.37
C PRO A 162 -12.26 -4.56 18.41
N PHE A 163 -11.29 -5.37 18.83
CA PHE A 163 -11.43 -6.82 18.84
C PHE A 163 -12.67 -7.25 19.65
N GLY A 164 -13.41 -8.23 19.13
CA GLY A 164 -14.67 -8.72 19.73
C GLY A 164 -15.88 -7.80 19.58
N ARG A 165 -15.72 -6.57 19.08
CA ARG A 165 -16.80 -5.57 18.95
C ARG A 165 -17.18 -5.27 17.50
N LYS A 166 -16.74 -6.09 16.55
CA LYS A 166 -16.96 -5.89 15.10
C LYS A 166 -18.42 -5.64 14.72
N GLN A 167 -19.37 -6.24 15.42
CA GLN A 167 -20.81 -6.05 15.18
C GLN A 167 -21.29 -4.61 15.42
N GLU A 168 -20.61 -3.84 16.27
CA GLU A 168 -20.92 -2.43 16.52
C GLU A 168 -20.45 -1.51 15.38
N PHE A 169 -19.58 -2.01 14.49
CA PHE A 169 -18.93 -1.25 13.42
C PHE A 169 -19.35 -1.71 12.02
N VAL A 170 -20.45 -2.47 11.92
CA VAL A 170 -20.99 -2.95 10.65
C VAL A 170 -21.40 -1.75 9.79
N ARG A 171 -20.85 -1.70 8.56
CA ARG A 171 -21.20 -0.68 7.57
C ARG A 171 -22.69 -0.73 7.25
N LYS A 172 -23.33 0.44 7.22
CA LYS A 172 -24.70 0.57 6.70
C LYS A 172 -24.74 0.07 5.25
N ARG A 173 -25.83 -0.61 4.89
CA ARG A 173 -26.13 -1.04 3.53
C ARG A 173 -27.54 -0.57 3.17
N ILE A 174 -27.77 -0.29 1.90
CA ILE A 174 -29.10 0.01 1.39
C ILE A 174 -29.74 -1.33 1.00
N PRO A 175 -30.85 -1.74 1.65
CA PRO A 175 -31.51 -3.00 1.31
C PRO A 175 -31.92 -3.03 -0.17
N GLY A 176 -31.58 -4.11 -0.88
CA GLY A 176 -31.92 -4.29 -2.28
C GLY A 176 -31.05 -3.54 -3.28
N ALA A 177 -30.06 -2.75 -2.86
CA ALA A 177 -29.19 -2.02 -3.78
C ALA A 177 -28.42 -2.95 -4.74
N ASP A 178 -27.97 -4.10 -4.25
CA ASP A 178 -27.25 -5.10 -5.07
C ASP A 178 -28.14 -5.75 -6.15
N ALA A 179 -29.47 -5.60 -6.04
CA ALA A 179 -30.44 -6.08 -7.03
C ALA A 179 -30.83 -5.01 -8.07
N ILE A 180 -30.30 -3.78 -7.96
CA ILE A 180 -30.58 -2.70 -8.89
C ILE A 180 -29.41 -2.55 -9.85
N ASP A 181 -29.67 -2.67 -11.15
CA ASP A 181 -28.73 -2.26 -12.19
C ASP A 181 -28.99 -0.79 -12.56
N LEU A 182 -28.04 0.09 -12.28
CA LEU A 182 -28.17 1.52 -12.61
C LEU A 182 -28.35 1.76 -14.12
N ARG A 183 -27.90 0.84 -14.98
CA ARG A 183 -28.07 0.94 -16.44
C ARG A 183 -29.54 0.90 -16.87
N ASP A 184 -30.42 0.32 -16.07
CA ASP A 184 -31.86 0.29 -16.33
C ASP A 184 -32.51 1.67 -16.12
N TYR A 185 -31.84 2.57 -15.42
CA TYR A 185 -32.36 3.88 -15.00
C TYR A 185 -31.57 5.07 -15.57
N LEU A 186 -30.31 4.85 -15.95
CA LEU A 186 -29.46 5.84 -16.58
C LEU A 186 -29.55 5.69 -18.10
N THR A 187 -30.35 6.53 -18.76
CA THR A 187 -30.28 6.66 -20.21
C THR A 187 -28.90 7.19 -20.59
N ARG A 188 -28.15 6.42 -21.41
CA ARG A 188 -26.94 6.97 -22.05
C ARG A 188 -27.37 8.20 -22.86
N PRO A 189 -26.76 9.38 -22.67
CA PRO A 189 -26.96 10.45 -23.62
C PRO A 189 -26.52 9.94 -24.99
N SER A 190 -27.42 10.03 -25.96
CA SER A 190 -27.13 9.73 -27.36
C SER A 190 -26.03 10.66 -27.84
N SER A 191 -24.81 10.13 -27.99
CA SER A 191 -23.69 10.74 -28.70
C SER A 191 -23.22 9.80 -29.79
#